data_AF-A0A520A5H2-F1
#
_entry.id   AF-A0A520A5H2-F1
#
_cell.length_a   1.000
_cell.length_b   1.000
_cell.length_c   1.000
_cell.angle_alpha   90.00
_cell.angle_beta   90.00
_cell.angle_gamma   90.00
#
_symmetry.space_group_name_H-M   'P 1'
#
loop_
_entity.id
_entity.type
_entity.pdbx_description
1 polymer ?
#
loop_
_entity_poly.entity_id
_entity_poly.type
_entity_poly.pdbx_seq_one_letter_code
_entity_poly.pdbx_strand_id
1 'polypeptide(L)'
;SETLRKALFGLDQLGTMRLETNFEYRFTLAKKFFGATLRGAAFLDAGNIWNVRLGESISQQVTELDELTVFKLSRLAKQVAIGTGFGLRYDVQYFVFRFDVGLKLKDPQFGSSDQWVIGKMFSGSKAFKEQYNLTHAPDTYRFVQYNFGIGMPF
;
A
#
# COMPACT_ATOMS: atom_id res chain seq x y z
N SER A 1 14.92 -13.43 15.54
CA SER A 1 14.18 -13.70 16.79
C SER A 1 13.10 -12.65 17.00
N GLU A 2 12.07 -12.93 17.80
CA GLU A 2 11.01 -11.96 18.13
C GLU A 2 11.56 -10.64 18.70
N THR A 3 12.66 -10.71 19.45
CA THR A 3 13.38 -9.55 19.99
C THR A 3 13.96 -8.63 18.91
N LEU A 4 14.57 -9.19 17.86
CA LEU A 4 15.06 -8.42 16.70
C LEU A 4 13.91 -7.78 15.93
N ARG A 5 12.78 -8.49 15.76
CA ARG A 5 11.60 -7.95 15.06
C ARG A 5 10.99 -6.76 15.80
N LYS A 6 10.90 -6.82 17.13
CA LYS A 6 10.45 -5.69 17.95
C LYS A 6 11.46 -4.53 17.91
N ALA A 7 12.76 -4.82 17.90
CA ALA A 7 13.80 -3.79 17.83
C ALA A 7 13.86 -3.07 16.46
N LEU A 8 13.52 -3.78 15.38
CA LEU A 8 13.44 -3.25 14.02
C LEU A 8 12.02 -2.81 13.62
N PHE A 9 11.08 -2.82 14.56
CA PHE A 9 9.70 -2.41 14.27
C PHE A 9 9.64 -0.95 13.82
N GLY A 10 9.06 -0.72 12.64
CA GLY A 10 9.05 0.60 11.99
C GLY A 10 10.25 0.89 11.09
N LEU A 11 11.29 0.05 11.10
CA LEU A 11 12.39 0.05 10.11
C LEU A 11 12.07 -0.93 8.99
N ASP A 12 10.99 -0.67 8.25
CA ASP A 12 10.66 -1.35 7.00
C ASP A 12 11.08 -0.47 5.82
N GLN A 13 11.35 -1.07 4.65
CA GLN A 13 11.68 -0.37 3.39
C GLN A 13 13.10 0.19 3.24
N LEU A 14 14.10 -0.46 3.83
CA LEU A 14 15.50 -0.16 3.52
C LEU A 14 15.86 -0.74 2.15
N GLY A 15 15.89 0.12 1.14
CA GLY A 15 16.43 -0.20 -0.17
C GLY A 15 16.96 1.05 -0.86
N THR A 16 17.92 0.84 -1.75
CA THR A 16 18.66 1.92 -2.44
C THR A 16 17.95 2.40 -3.72
N MET A 17 16.97 1.64 -4.22
CA MET A 17 16.16 1.98 -5.40
C MET A 17 14.67 1.86 -5.12
N ARG A 18 13.90 2.89 -5.48
CA ARG A 18 12.43 2.95 -5.34
C ARG A 18 11.79 3.22 -6.70
N LEU A 19 10.77 2.44 -7.06
CA LEU A 19 9.92 2.70 -8.23
C LEU A 19 8.49 2.85 -7.76
N GLU A 20 7.85 3.93 -8.17
CA GLU A 20 6.44 4.20 -7.88
C GLU A 20 5.75 4.77 -9.11
N THR A 21 4.51 4.38 -9.28
CA THR A 21 3.63 4.83 -10.36
C THR A 21 2.25 5.04 -9.77
N ASN A 22 1.63 6.16 -10.11
CA ASN A 22 0.29 6.51 -9.69
C ASN A 22 -0.50 6.92 -10.94
N PHE A 23 -1.66 6.30 -11.11
CA PHE A 23 -2.65 6.69 -12.10
C PHE A 23 -3.88 7.19 -11.36
N GLU A 24 -4.34 8.38 -11.70
CA GLU A 24 -5.48 9.01 -11.05
C GLU A 24 -6.45 9.54 -12.11
N TYR A 25 -7.71 9.14 -12.01
CA TYR A 25 -8.79 9.61 -12.85
C TYR A 25 -9.78 10.43 -12.02
N ARG A 26 -9.80 11.75 -12.26
CA ARG A 26 -10.67 12.71 -11.56
C ARG A 26 -11.90 13.04 -12.38
N PHE A 27 -13.06 13.04 -11.72
CA PHE A 27 -14.33 13.37 -12.35
C PHE A 27 -15.24 14.16 -11.41
N THR A 28 -16.20 14.88 -11.98
CA THR A 28 -17.21 15.61 -11.20
C THR A 28 -18.42 14.72 -11.03
N LEU A 29 -18.77 14.39 -9.78
CA LEU A 29 -19.94 13.57 -9.45
C LEU A 29 -21.22 14.42 -9.54
N ALA A 30 -21.20 15.60 -8.91
CA ALA A 30 -22.35 16.50 -8.90
C ALA A 30 -21.92 17.96 -8.73
N LYS A 31 -22.54 18.84 -9.51
CA LYS A 31 -22.44 20.29 -9.35
C LYS A 31 -23.64 20.78 -8.54
N LYS A 32 -23.42 21.67 -7.56
CA LYS A 32 -24.45 22.22 -6.65
C LYS A 32 -25.16 21.19 -5.77
N PHE A 33 -24.49 20.08 -5.45
CA PHE A 33 -24.98 19.13 -4.45
C PHE A 33 -24.94 19.82 -3.08
N PHE A 34 -26.12 20.09 -2.49
CA PHE A 34 -26.26 20.86 -1.24
C PHE A 34 -25.48 22.18 -1.22
N GLY A 35 -25.46 22.91 -2.35
CA GLY A 35 -24.78 24.20 -2.46
C GLY A 35 -23.26 24.13 -2.69
N ALA A 36 -22.72 22.94 -2.92
CA ALA A 36 -21.29 22.69 -3.07
C ALA A 36 -20.98 21.77 -4.27
N THR A 37 -19.69 21.62 -4.59
CA THR A 37 -19.25 20.76 -5.69
C THR A 37 -18.71 19.44 -5.14
N LEU A 38 -19.29 18.33 -5.57
CA LEU A 38 -18.82 16.99 -5.25
C LEU A 38 -17.99 16.43 -6.41
N ARG A 39 -16.74 16.09 -6.12
CA ARG A 39 -15.78 15.52 -7.04
C ARG A 39 -15.40 14.12 -6.57
N GLY A 40 -15.17 13.23 -7.53
CA GLY A 40 -14.66 11.88 -7.31
C GLY A 40 -13.27 11.73 -7.95
N ALA A 41 -12.48 10.82 -7.40
CA ALA A 41 -11.22 10.38 -7.98
C ALA A 41 -11.12 8.86 -7.84
N ALA A 42 -10.73 8.17 -8.91
CA ALA A 42 -10.30 6.77 -8.82
C ALA A 42 -8.78 6.74 -8.99
N PHE A 43 -8.08 5.98 -8.16
CA PHE A 43 -6.63 5.89 -8.22
C PHE A 43 -6.14 4.43 -8.27
N LEU A 44 -4.99 4.25 -8.91
CA LEU A 44 -4.25 3.00 -9.01
C LEU A 44 -2.78 3.29 -8.76
N ASP A 45 -2.23 2.67 -7.74
CA ASP A 45 -0.87 2.83 -7.29
C ASP A 45 -0.11 1.53 -7.54
N ALA A 46 1.09 1.61 -8.07
CA ALA A 46 1.97 0.48 -8.24
C ALA A 46 3.39 0.87 -7.86
N GLY A 47 4.04 0.09 -6.99
CA GLY A 47 5.40 0.39 -6.60
C GLY A 47 6.04 -0.67 -5.75
N ASN A 48 7.37 -0.58 -5.61
CA ASN A 48 8.14 -1.37 -4.66
C ASN A 48 9.53 -0.71 -4.44
N ILE A 49 10.26 -1.20 -3.44
CA ILE A 49 11.61 -0.80 -3.11
C ILE A 49 12.53 -2.01 -3.24
N TRP A 50 13.71 -1.81 -3.82
CA TRP A 50 14.72 -2.84 -4.07
C TRP A 50 16.11 -2.36 -3.68
N ASN A 51 17.01 -3.32 -3.51
CA ASN A 51 18.45 -3.08 -3.46
C ASN A 51 19.04 -3.11 -4.87
N VAL A 52 20.03 -2.25 -5.10
CA VAL A 52 20.77 -2.19 -6.37
C VAL A 52 21.89 -3.23 -6.38
N ARG A 53 22.47 -3.53 -5.21
CA ARG A 53 23.56 -4.51 -5.07
C ARG A 53 23.30 -5.51 -3.94
N LEU A 54 23.90 -6.70 -4.08
CA LEU A 54 23.94 -7.71 -3.02
C LEU A 54 24.73 -7.16 -1.81
N GLY A 55 24.22 -7.40 -0.60
CA GLY A 55 24.85 -6.93 0.64
C GLY A 55 24.44 -5.53 1.11
N GLU A 56 23.50 -4.87 0.44
CA GLU A 56 22.88 -3.59 0.91
C GLU A 56 21.74 -3.82 1.92
N SER A 57 21.46 -5.08 2.27
CA SER A 57 20.49 -5.48 3.28
C SER A 57 21.03 -5.24 4.70
N ILE A 58 20.13 -5.12 5.69
CA ILE A 58 20.49 -4.96 7.11
C ILE A 58 21.35 -6.13 7.61
N SER A 59 21.20 -7.32 7.02
CA SER A 59 22.02 -8.49 7.35
C SER A 59 23.39 -8.40 6.66
N GLN A 60 24.46 -8.36 7.46
CA GLN A 60 25.85 -8.44 6.98
C GLN A 60 26.22 -9.81 6.35
N GLN A 61 25.31 -10.77 6.35
CA GLN A 61 25.47 -12.07 5.71
C GLN A 61 24.69 -12.09 4.41
N VAL A 62 25.38 -12.32 3.29
CA VAL A 62 24.74 -12.56 1.99
C VAL A 62 24.05 -13.92 2.05
N THR A 63 22.73 -13.91 2.00
CA THR A 63 21.89 -15.11 1.97
C THR A 63 21.12 -15.18 0.65
N GLU A 64 20.56 -16.35 0.32
CA GLU A 64 19.66 -16.48 -0.85
C GLU A 64 18.45 -15.53 -0.78
N LEU A 65 18.10 -15.05 0.42
CA LEU A 65 17.06 -14.05 0.64
C LEU A 65 17.47 -12.66 0.11
N ASP A 66 18.75 -12.31 0.16
CA ASP A 66 19.23 -11.01 -0.37
C ASP A 66 19.08 -10.95 -1.90
N GLU A 67 19.18 -12.09 -2.58
CA GLU A 67 18.90 -12.17 -4.02
C GLU A 67 17.44 -11.86 -4.39
N LEU A 68 16.50 -11.98 -3.44
CA LEU A 68 15.10 -11.60 -3.64
C LEU A 68 14.89 -10.09 -3.48
N THR A 69 15.78 -9.40 -2.76
CA THR A 69 15.72 -7.95 -2.55
C THR A 69 16.32 -7.16 -3.72
N VAL A 70 17.19 -7.77 -4.50
CA VAL A 70 17.86 -7.13 -5.63
C VAL A 70 16.93 -6.95 -6.83
N PHE A 71 17.00 -5.79 -7.47
CA PHE A 71 16.21 -5.50 -8.68
C PHE A 71 16.55 -6.46 -9.82
N LYS A 72 15.55 -7.21 -10.29
CA LYS A 72 15.63 -8.06 -11.49
C LYS A 72 14.41 -7.81 -12.37
N LEU A 73 14.62 -7.37 -13.61
CA LEU A 73 13.53 -7.05 -14.55
C LEU A 73 12.57 -8.23 -14.78
N SER A 74 13.11 -9.46 -14.81
CA SER A 74 12.32 -10.69 -14.95
C SER A 74 11.36 -10.97 -13.79
N ARG A 75 11.56 -10.34 -12.62
CA ARG A 75 10.74 -10.50 -11.41
C ARG A 75 9.92 -9.26 -11.07
N LEU A 76 10.09 -8.16 -11.81
CA LEU A 76 9.45 -6.86 -11.55
C LEU A 76 7.93 -7.01 -11.38
N ALA A 77 7.25 -7.67 -12.32
CA ALA A 77 5.81 -7.86 -12.25
C ALA A 77 5.35 -8.63 -11.00
N LYS A 78 6.20 -9.50 -10.41
CA LYS A 78 5.90 -10.27 -9.20
C LYS A 78 6.21 -9.49 -7.91
N GLN A 79 7.14 -8.55 -7.96
CA GLN A 79 7.62 -7.81 -6.80
C GLN A 79 6.93 -6.45 -6.62
N VAL A 80 6.21 -5.97 -7.62
CA VAL A 80 5.43 -4.72 -7.52
C VAL A 80 4.17 -4.95 -6.68
N ALA A 81 4.00 -4.11 -5.64
CA ALA A 81 2.75 -3.98 -4.91
C ALA A 81 1.76 -3.14 -5.72
N ILE A 82 0.47 -3.50 -5.69
CA ILE A 82 -0.58 -2.79 -6.41
C ILE A 82 -1.70 -2.44 -5.42
N GLY A 83 -2.02 -1.16 -5.35
CA GLY A 83 -3.14 -0.62 -4.61
C GLY A 83 -4.11 0.08 -5.55
N THR A 84 -5.38 0.11 -5.20
CA THR A 84 -6.38 0.94 -5.87
C THR A 84 -7.23 1.65 -4.85
N GLY A 85 -7.93 2.69 -5.24
CA GLY A 85 -8.89 3.28 -4.34
C GLY A 85 -9.74 4.36 -4.97
N PHE A 86 -10.53 4.96 -4.10
CA PHE A 86 -11.52 5.94 -4.45
C PHE A 86 -11.47 7.12 -3.47
N GLY A 87 -11.45 8.33 -4.03
CA GLY A 87 -11.44 9.59 -3.31
C GLY A 87 -12.71 10.38 -3.59
N LEU A 88 -13.22 11.03 -2.56
CA LEU A 88 -14.30 12.00 -2.62
C LEU A 88 -13.78 13.33 -2.12
N ARG A 89 -14.10 14.39 -2.87
CA ARG A 89 -13.78 15.77 -2.50
C ARG A 89 -15.05 16.60 -2.57
N TYR A 90 -15.42 17.19 -1.45
CA TYR A 90 -16.59 18.06 -1.31
C TYR A 90 -16.12 19.50 -1.04
N ASP A 91 -16.19 20.34 -2.07
CA ASP A 91 -15.82 21.76 -2.02
C ASP A 91 -17.02 22.59 -1.56
N VAL A 92 -17.06 22.97 -0.27
CA VAL A 92 -17.96 24.00 0.26
C VAL A 92 -17.27 25.36 0.25
N GLN A 93 -18.00 26.44 0.50
CA GLN A 93 -17.51 27.82 0.33
C GLN A 93 -16.17 28.12 1.02
N TYR A 94 -16.00 27.68 2.28
CA TYR A 94 -14.81 27.97 3.08
C TYR A 94 -13.99 26.73 3.46
N PHE A 95 -14.50 25.53 3.15
CA PHE A 95 -13.88 24.27 3.53
C PHE A 95 -13.89 23.27 2.38
N VAL A 96 -12.93 22.37 2.39
CA VAL A 96 -12.86 21.21 1.50
C VAL A 96 -12.80 19.97 2.36
N PHE A 97 -13.78 19.10 2.22
CA PHE A 97 -13.77 17.79 2.85
C PHE A 97 -13.20 16.77 1.88
N ARG A 98 -12.30 15.93 2.36
CA ARG A 98 -11.68 14.84 1.60
C ARG A 98 -11.91 13.53 2.32
N PHE A 99 -12.37 12.55 1.57
CA PHE A 99 -12.54 11.19 2.05
C PHE A 99 -11.94 10.24 1.01
N ASP A 100 -10.84 9.60 1.37
CA ASP A 100 -10.10 8.72 0.49
C ASP A 100 -10.09 7.31 1.08
N VAL A 101 -10.40 6.31 0.26
CA VAL A 101 -10.38 4.89 0.65
C VAL A 101 -9.49 4.15 -0.34
N GLY A 102 -8.40 3.57 0.18
CA GLY A 102 -7.49 2.70 -0.53
C GLY A 102 -7.70 1.23 -0.16
N LEU A 103 -7.55 0.37 -1.15
CA LEU A 103 -7.62 -1.08 -1.09
C LEU A 103 -6.32 -1.68 -1.62
N LYS A 104 -5.76 -2.64 -0.89
CA LYS A 104 -4.63 -3.43 -1.37
C LYS A 104 -5.14 -4.50 -2.34
N LEU A 105 -4.64 -4.49 -3.58
CA LEU A 105 -4.97 -5.51 -4.58
C LEU A 105 -3.94 -6.63 -4.58
N LYS A 106 -2.67 -6.24 -4.62
CA LYS A 106 -1.52 -7.14 -4.69
C LYS A 106 -0.46 -6.74 -3.69
N ASP A 107 0.03 -7.72 -2.94
CA ASP A 107 1.05 -7.56 -1.92
C ASP A 107 2.20 -8.57 -2.16
N PRO A 108 3.40 -8.10 -2.55
CA PRO A 108 4.50 -8.95 -2.98
C PRO A 108 5.17 -9.71 -1.82
N GLN A 109 4.83 -9.39 -0.56
CA GLN A 109 5.37 -10.10 0.61
C GLN A 109 4.90 -11.57 0.68
N PHE A 110 3.82 -11.92 -0.02
CA PHE A 110 3.29 -13.28 -0.07
C PHE A 110 3.83 -14.07 -1.27
N GLY A 111 3.75 -15.40 -1.20
CA GLY A 111 4.14 -16.29 -2.30
C GLY A 111 3.26 -16.14 -3.54
N SER A 112 3.77 -16.54 -4.71
CA SER A 112 3.23 -16.22 -6.05
C SER A 112 1.70 -16.11 -6.18
N SER A 113 0.93 -17.15 -5.82
CA SER A 113 -0.55 -17.14 -5.93
C SER A 113 -1.23 -16.31 -4.84
N ASP A 114 -0.61 -16.24 -3.66
CA ASP A 114 -1.10 -15.57 -2.47
C ASP A 114 -0.87 -14.05 -2.46
N GLN A 115 -0.13 -13.54 -3.46
CA GLN A 115 0.12 -12.11 -3.65
C GLN A 115 -1.17 -11.33 -3.89
N TRP A 116 -2.19 -11.93 -4.49
CA TRP A 116 -3.48 -11.28 -4.74
C TRP A 116 -4.34 -11.29 -3.47
N VAL A 117 -4.05 -10.34 -2.59
CA VAL A 117 -4.69 -10.21 -1.28
C VAL A 117 -6.16 -9.78 -1.36
N ILE A 118 -6.60 -9.24 -2.50
CA ILE A 118 -8.00 -8.87 -2.71
C ILE A 118 -8.95 -10.06 -2.53
N GLY A 119 -8.58 -11.25 -3.00
CA GLY A 119 -9.38 -12.46 -2.80
C GLY A 119 -9.56 -12.80 -1.33
N LYS A 120 -8.50 -12.65 -0.53
CA LYS A 120 -8.47 -12.92 0.92
C LYS A 120 -9.37 -11.95 1.71
N MET A 121 -9.58 -10.74 1.19
CA MET A 121 -10.53 -9.78 1.76
C MET A 121 -11.96 -10.34 1.74
N PHE A 122 -12.35 -11.00 0.64
CA PHE A 122 -13.71 -11.51 0.44
C PHE A 122 -13.89 -12.96 0.89
N SER A 123 -12.86 -13.79 0.83
CA SER A 123 -12.96 -15.23 1.15
C SER A 123 -12.82 -15.56 2.63
N GLY A 124 -12.29 -14.65 3.47
CA GLY A 124 -12.06 -14.95 4.89
C GLY A 124 -11.12 -13.99 5.61
N SER A 125 -11.40 -12.68 5.55
CA SER A 125 -10.48 -11.65 6.05
C SER A 125 -10.12 -11.77 7.53
N LYS A 126 -11.04 -12.24 8.39
CA LYS A 126 -10.80 -12.40 9.84
C LYS A 126 -9.77 -13.51 10.11
N ALA A 127 -9.98 -14.69 9.54
CA ALA A 127 -9.07 -15.83 9.69
C ALA A 127 -7.67 -15.51 9.14
N PHE A 128 -7.60 -14.83 7.99
CA PHE A 128 -6.33 -14.40 7.43
C PHE A 128 -5.57 -13.43 8.35
N LYS A 129 -6.27 -12.41 8.89
CA LYS A 129 -5.63 -11.44 9.80
C LYS A 129 -5.13 -12.11 11.08
N GLU A 130 -5.90 -13.05 11.63
CA GLU A 130 -5.50 -13.81 12.82
C GLU A 130 -4.22 -14.61 12.54
N GLN A 131 -4.18 -15.37 11.45
CA GLN A 131 -3.00 -16.12 11.03
C GLN A 131 -1.79 -15.22 10.75
N TYR A 132 -2.01 -14.06 10.12
CA TYR A 132 -0.95 -13.08 9.88
C TYR A 132 -0.38 -12.55 11.19
N ASN A 133 -1.24 -12.14 12.14
CA ASN A 133 -0.81 -11.59 13.42
C ASN A 133 -0.02 -12.62 14.25
N LEU A 134 -0.35 -13.90 14.18
CA LEU A 134 0.40 -14.97 14.87
C LEU A 134 1.86 -15.08 14.39
N THR A 135 2.12 -14.75 13.12
CA THR A 135 3.44 -14.93 12.48
C THR A 135 4.20 -13.62 12.29
N HIS A 136 3.50 -12.48 12.34
CA HIS A 136 4.05 -11.15 12.02
C HIS A 136 3.96 -10.15 13.17
N ALA A 137 3.54 -10.55 14.38
CA ALA A 137 3.51 -9.67 15.54
C ALA A 137 4.85 -8.94 15.74
N PRO A 138 4.86 -7.62 15.97
CA PRO A 138 3.71 -6.76 16.28
C PRO A 138 2.97 -6.15 15.06
N ASP A 139 3.37 -6.45 13.83
CA ASP A 139 2.74 -5.91 12.62
C ASP A 139 1.34 -6.48 12.42
N THR A 140 0.40 -5.63 12.02
CA THR A 140 -0.99 -6.05 11.73
C THR A 140 -1.36 -5.81 10.28
N TYR A 141 -2.12 -6.73 9.69
CA TYR A 141 -2.51 -6.62 8.30
C TYR A 141 -3.77 -5.77 8.10
N ARG A 142 -3.65 -4.72 7.30
CA ARG A 142 -4.78 -3.88 6.86
C ARG A 142 -4.97 -4.00 5.35
N PHE A 143 -6.14 -4.49 4.95
CA PHE A 143 -6.57 -4.51 3.55
C PHE A 143 -7.06 -3.16 3.05
N VAL A 144 -7.65 -2.37 3.94
CA VAL A 144 -8.27 -1.08 3.65
C VAL A 144 -7.55 0.01 4.44
N GLN A 145 -7.16 1.07 3.75
CA GLN A 145 -6.72 2.31 4.34
C GLN A 145 -7.76 3.37 4.01
N TYR A 146 -8.06 4.23 4.97
CA TYR A 146 -8.94 5.36 4.75
C TYR A 146 -8.33 6.59 5.38
N ASN A 147 -8.53 7.72 4.74
CA ASN A 147 -8.09 9.01 5.21
C ASN A 147 -9.26 9.98 5.12
N PHE A 148 -9.40 10.79 6.15
CA PHE A 148 -10.36 11.89 6.19
C PHE A 148 -9.61 13.18 6.48
N GLY A 149 -9.91 14.23 5.71
CA GLY A 149 -9.26 15.51 5.84
C GLY A 149 -10.24 16.67 5.68
N ILE A 150 -9.99 17.74 6.41
CA ILE A 150 -10.67 19.02 6.27
C ILE A 150 -9.59 20.06 5.96
N GLY A 151 -9.80 20.85 4.91
CA GLY A 151 -8.87 21.90 4.50
C GLY A 151 -9.58 23.15 4.02
N MET A 152 -8.80 24.15 3.63
CA MET A 152 -9.29 25.38 3.01
C MET A 152 -9.30 25.24 1.48
N PRO A 153 -10.24 25.87 0.76
CA PRO A 153 -10.20 25.96 -0.69
C PRO A 153 -9.12 26.98 -1.09
N PHE A 154 -8.02 26.50 -1.68
CA PHE A 154 -7.01 27.31 -2.35
C PHE A 154 -6.95 26.94 -3.83
#